data_AF-A0A1M6Y3C0-F1
#
_entry.id   AF-A0A1M6Y3C0-F1
#
_cell.length_a   1.000
_cell.length_b   1.000
_cell.length_c   1.000
_cell.angle_alpha   90.00
_cell.angle_beta   90.00
_cell.angle_gamma   90.00
#
_symmetry.space_group_name_H-M   'P 1'
#
loop_
_entity.id
_entity.type
_entity.pdbx_description
1 polymer ?
#
loop_
_entity_poly.entity_id
_entity_poly.type
_entity_poly.pdbx_seq_one_letter_code
_entity_poly.pdbx_strand_id
1 'polypeptide(L)' 'MKQTFLPLSDEDKTYLKSLSKTRTIQAQVVDRARILLYKADGISFDVIATRLNISKRTVRLCISKYYD' A
#
# COMPACT_ATOMS: atom_id res chain seq x y z
N MET A 1 13.45 -7.93 -32.78
CA MET A 1 13.75 -8.05 -31.33
C MET A 1 12.70 -7.29 -30.55
N LYS A 2 12.05 -7.90 -29.54
CA LYS A 2 11.20 -7.13 -28.61
C LYS A 2 12.11 -6.20 -27.80
N GLN A 3 11.78 -4.92 -27.80
CA GLN A 3 12.51 -3.92 -27.03
C GLN A 3 12.34 -4.22 -25.53
N THR A 4 13.43 -4.52 -24.83
CA THR A 4 13.44 -4.92 -23.41
C THR A 4 13.54 -3.73 -22.45
N PHE A 5 13.64 -2.51 -23.00
CA PHE A 5 13.86 -1.29 -22.23
C PHE A 5 12.93 -0.17 -22.72
N LEU A 6 12.36 0.58 -21.77
CA LEU A 6 11.53 1.76 -22.02
C LEU A 6 12.40 3.02 -21.85
N PRO A 7 12.81 3.71 -22.93
CA PRO A 7 13.52 4.98 -22.81
C PRO A 7 12.57 6.05 -22.28
N LEU A 8 12.96 6.69 -21.18
CA LEU A 8 12.25 7.81 -20.55
C LEU A 8 13.16 9.05 -20.59
N SER A 9 12.56 10.22 -20.79
CA SER A 9 13.27 11.49 -20.60
C SER A 9 13.64 11.69 -19.12
N ASP A 10 14.57 12.58 -18.83
CA ASP A 10 14.94 12.86 -17.44
C ASP A 10 13.82 13.60 -16.68
N GLU A 11 12.99 14.36 -17.38
CA GLU A 11 11.75 14.94 -16.83
C GLU A 11 10.76 13.85 -16.44
N ASP A 12 10.48 12.90 -17.34
CA ASP A 12 9.56 11.79 -17.09
C ASP A 12 10.03 10.93 -15.92
N LYS A 13 11.33 10.62 -15.86
CA LYS A 13 11.92 9.88 -14.72
C LYS A 13 11.71 10.63 -13.41
N THR A 14 11.89 11.95 -13.41
CA THR A 14 11.75 12.77 -12.20
C THR A 14 10.31 12.83 -11.73
N TYR A 15 9.37 13.06 -12.66
CA TYR A 15 7.94 13.06 -12.38
C TYR A 15 7.43 11.70 -11.91
N LEU A 16 7.78 10.61 -12.59
CA LEU A 16 7.36 9.26 -12.20
C LEU A 16 7.95 8.86 -10.83
N LYS A 17 9.20 9.25 -10.54
CA LYS A 17 9.79 9.03 -9.21
C LYS A 17 9.04 9.81 -8.12
N SER A 18 8.61 11.05 -8.37
CA SER A 18 7.86 11.83 -7.39
C SER A 18 6.47 11.22 -7.15
N LEU A 19 5.78 10.81 -8.23
CA LEU A 19 4.50 10.11 -8.14
C LEU A 19 4.62 8.78 -7.38
N SER A 20 5.64 7.98 -7.67
CA SER A 20 5.83 6.66 -7.04
C SER A 20 5.99 6.70 -5.51
N LYS A 21 6.44 7.85 -4.97
CA LYS A 21 6.60 8.08 -3.53
C LYS A 21 5.34 8.66 -2.89
N THR A 22 4.42 9.20 -3.69
CA THR A 22 3.21 9.85 -3.22
C THR A 22 2.13 8.81 -2.96
N ARG A 23 1.82 8.57 -1.68
CA ARG A 23 0.70 7.70 -1.32
C ARG A 23 -0.61 8.47 -1.46
N THR A 24 -1.49 8.02 -2.36
CA THR A 24 -2.80 8.65 -2.58
C THR A 24 -3.79 8.31 -1.46
N ILE A 25 -4.77 9.19 -1.23
CA ILE A 25 -5.85 8.97 -0.26
C ILE A 25 -6.64 7.71 -0.60
N GLN A 26 -6.95 7.49 -1.88
CA GLN A 26 -7.68 6.31 -2.34
C GLN A 26 -6.93 5.01 -2.04
N ALA A 27 -5.61 4.97 -2.25
CA ALA A 27 -4.79 3.81 -1.89
C ALA A 27 -4.85 3.55 -0.37
N GLN A 28 -4.80 4.60 0.46
CA GLN A 28 -4.94 4.45 1.91
C GLN A 28 -6.32 3.92 2.33
N VAL A 29 -7.39 4.41 1.71
CA VAL A 29 -8.76 3.95 2.00
C VAL A 29 -8.90 2.46 1.66
N VAL A 30 -8.40 2.04 0.50
CA VAL A 30 -8.41 0.63 0.07
C VAL A 30 -7.60 -0.24 1.04
N ASP A 31 -6.41 0.20 1.46
CA ASP A 31 -5.58 -0.55 2.41
C ASP A 31 -6.28 -0.72 3.76
N ARG A 32 -6.94 0.33 4.28
CA ARG A 32 -7.70 0.27 5.53
C ARG A 32 -8.88 -0.70 5.42
N ALA A 33 -9.64 -0.65 4.32
CA ALA A 33 -10.74 -1.58 4.09
C ALA A 33 -10.25 -3.04 4.08
N ARG A 34 -9.15 -3.33 3.39
CA ARG A 34 -8.54 -4.67 3.37
C ARG A 34 -8.07 -5.13 4.74
N ILE A 35 -7.47 -4.24 5.55
CA ILE A 35 -7.08 -4.57 6.94
C ILE A 35 -8.28 -5.02 7.75
N LEU A 36 -9.39 -4.27 7.68
CA LEU A 36 -10.60 -4.57 8.45
C LEU A 36 -11.25 -5.88 8.01
N LEU A 37 -11.37 -6.12 6.70
CA LEU A 37 -11.91 -7.37 6.16
C LEU A 37 -11.07 -8.58 6.57
N TYR A 38 -9.75 -8.53 6.38
CA TYR A 38 -8.89 -9.63 6.81
C TYR A 38 -8.91 -9.86 8.32
N LYS A 39 -9.06 -8.80 9.12
CA LYS A 39 -9.19 -8.96 10.56
C LYS A 39 -10.52 -9.61 10.93
N ALA A 40 -11.62 -9.26 10.25
CA ALA A 40 -12.92 -9.90 10.42
C ALA A 40 -12.87 -11.39 10.07
N ASP A 41 -12.08 -11.77 9.06
CA ASP A 41 -11.82 -13.18 8.70
C ASP A 41 -10.89 -13.93 9.69
N GLY A 42 -10.49 -13.29 10.80
CA GLY A 42 -9.64 -13.91 11.83
C GLY A 42 -8.14 -13.95 11.50
N ILE A 43 -7.69 -13.29 10.43
CA ILE A 43 -6.28 -13.29 10.03
C ILE A 43 -5.41 -12.56 11.06
N SER A 44 -4.24 -13.13 11.35
CA SER A 44 -3.27 -12.54 12.29
C SER A 44 -2.66 -11.24 11.74
N PHE A 45 -2.27 -10.34 12.64
CA PHE A 45 -1.69 -9.05 12.25
C PHE A 45 -0.41 -9.18 11.40
N ASP A 46 0.41 -10.20 11.67
CA ASP A 46 1.63 -10.46 10.91
C ASP A 46 1.31 -10.85 9.47
N VAL A 47 0.34 -11.76 9.28
CA VAL A 47 -0.08 -12.19 7.93
C VAL A 47 -0.70 -11.04 7.15
N ILE A 48 -1.52 -10.18 7.79
CA ILE A 48 -2.08 -8.98 7.15
C ILE A 48 -0.96 -8.02 6.72
N ALA A 49 0.00 -7.76 7.61
CA ALA A 49 1.13 -6.88 7.34
C ALA A 49 1.96 -7.37 6.14
N THR A 50 2.25 -8.66 6.09
CA THR A 50 2.96 -9.29 4.95
C THR A 50 2.15 -9.21 3.67
N ARG A 51 0.84 -9.54 3.68
CA ARG A 51 -0.02 -9.54 2.48
C ARG A 51 -0.18 -8.15 1.87
N LEU A 52 -0.28 -7.12 2.71
CA LEU A 52 -0.49 -5.74 2.27
C LEU A 52 0.82 -4.96 2.12
N ASN A 53 1.97 -5.59 2.39
CA ASN A 53 3.29 -4.95 2.39
C ASN A 53 3.32 -3.65 3.22
N ILE A 54 2.77 -3.71 4.44
CA ILE A 54 2.73 -2.60 5.39
C ILE A 54 3.25 -3.04 6.75
N SER A 55 3.56 -2.07 7.63
CA SER A 55 4.00 -2.40 8.97
C SER A 55 2.87 -3.00 9.83
N LYS A 56 3.21 -3.95 10.71
CA LYS A 56 2.28 -4.46 11.75
C LYS A 56 1.71 -3.35 12.64
N ARG A 57 2.49 -2.28 12.87
CA ARG A 57 2.04 -1.09 13.61
C ARG A 57 0.88 -0.39 12.89
N THR A 58 0.96 -0.26 11.57
CA THR A 58 -0.11 0.32 10.75
C THR A 58 -1.39 -0.51 10.84
N VAL A 59 -1.28 -1.84 10.80
CA VAL A 59 -2.42 -2.77 10.97
C VAL A 59 -3.08 -2.55 12.33
N ARG A 60 -2.30 -2.56 13.42
CA ARG A 60 -2.83 -2.33 14.78
C ARG A 60 -3.49 -0.96 14.93
N LEU A 61 -2.85 0.10 14.40
CA LEU A 61 -3.40 1.45 14.47
C LEU A 61 -4.73 1.57 13.72
N CYS A 62 -4.83 0.95 12.53
CA CYS A 62 -6.06 0.96 11.75
C CYS A 62 -7.22 0.29 12.50
N ILE A 63 -6.94 -0.83 13.16
CA ILE A 63 -7.95 -1.58 13.91
C ILE A 63 -8.35 -0.84 15.19
N SER A 64 -7.39 -0.25 15.92
CA SER A 64 -7.68 0.59 17.10
C SER A 64 -8.63 1.72 16.74
N LYS A 65 -8.32 2.47 15.67
CA LYS A 65 -9.14 3.59 15.18
C LYS A 65 -10.54 3.20 14.67
N TYR A 66 -10.79 1.93 14.44
CA TYR A 66 -12.12 1.46 14.04
C TYR A 66 -13.01 1.21 15.26
N TYR A 67 -12.41 0.90 16.42
CA TYR A 67 -13.13 0.72 17.68
C TYR A 67 -13.24 2.00 18.51
N ASP A 68 -12.39 2.99 18.25
CA ASP A 68 -12.51 4.37 18.78
C ASP A 68 -13.76 5.07 18.23
#